data_AF-A0A9W7EHC9-F1
#
_entry.id   AF-A0A9W7EHC9-F1
#
_cell.length_a   1.000
_cell.length_b   1.000
_cell.length_c   1.000
_cell.angle_alpha   90.00
_cell.angle_beta   90.00
_cell.angle_gamma   90.00
#
_symmetry.space_group_name_H-M   'P 1'
#
loop_
_entity.id
_entity.type
_entity.pdbx_description
1 polymer ?
#
loop_
_entity_poly.entity_id
_entity_poly.type
_entity_poly.pdbx_seq_one_letter_code
_entity_poly.pdbx_strand_id
1 'polypeptide(L)'
;MPEESKHDGPEVDPLINAFADFGTTGDLDDAISNFIEENCEHFEGAEEGGENKLEWTDLHRQYVEMIELHLESFCKEHETTAETMFQLLSDVNSDSSLDQDFVPQVIKLCEYSFFFQNMKEAADIMAAKREANTLKSEGEFNLSGCYQLCTDLLNVTEVEKYYEFTGCPWYFRKIIVAASKRLSDVVVLHEPEEKLIFKYSLQFFGRKSKEYVLDDKLVESENMWGKVIQTKCFQDNASSKVRIQAVKPSYAPDGFNENTFEWEEVDGERLMVWKRRIYENMDDKEPLEDVSGDFIGPKLYFRPMSGTGSPSRK
;
A
#
# COMPACT_ATOMS: atom_id res chain seq x y z
N MET A 1 -28.42 -10.90 -5.82
CA MET A 1 -27.90 -9.90 -4.87
C MET A 1 -27.15 -10.69 -3.82
N PRO A 2 -25.82 -10.51 -3.68
CA PRO A 2 -25.07 -11.20 -2.64
C PRO A 2 -25.59 -10.75 -1.27
N GLU A 3 -25.87 -11.71 -0.38
CA GLU A 3 -26.18 -11.42 1.02
C GLU A 3 -24.94 -10.78 1.65
N GLU A 4 -25.04 -9.53 2.08
CA GLU A 4 -24.00 -8.88 2.87
C GLU A 4 -23.75 -9.74 4.12
N SER A 5 -22.56 -10.31 4.24
CA SER A 5 -22.18 -11.11 5.40
C SER A 5 -22.30 -10.24 6.65
N LYS A 6 -23.26 -10.54 7.51
CA LYS A 6 -23.40 -9.94 8.85
C LYS A 6 -22.23 -10.39 9.72
N HIS A 7 -21.09 -9.73 9.60
CA HIS A 7 -20.04 -9.83 10.61
C HIS A 7 -20.42 -8.90 11.76
N ASP A 8 -20.86 -9.51 12.87
CA ASP A 8 -21.20 -8.85 14.14
C ASP A 8 -19.92 -8.29 14.81
N GLY A 9 -19.31 -7.27 14.20
CA GLY A 9 -18.40 -6.38 14.92
C GLY A 9 -19.17 -5.51 15.91
N PRO A 10 -18.52 -4.96 16.96
CA PRO A 10 -19.14 -3.94 17.78
C PRO A 10 -19.65 -2.80 16.89
N GLU A 11 -20.83 -2.27 17.19
CA GLU A 11 -21.40 -1.13 16.49
C GLU A 11 -20.45 0.06 16.66
N VAL A 12 -19.74 0.43 15.59
CA VAL A 12 -18.83 1.59 15.59
C VAL A 12 -19.66 2.85 15.42
N ASP A 13 -19.34 3.90 16.19
CA ASP A 13 -19.99 5.20 16.07
C ASP A 13 -20.02 5.66 14.60
N PRO A 14 -21.20 6.02 14.04
CA PRO A 14 -21.31 6.46 12.65
C PRO A 14 -20.37 7.60 12.28
N LEU A 15 -20.04 8.49 13.22
CA LEU A 15 -19.12 9.60 13.00
C LEU A 15 -17.67 9.11 12.82
N ILE A 16 -17.27 8.03 13.49
CA ILE A 16 -15.96 7.40 13.32
C ILE A 16 -15.85 6.76 11.94
N ASN A 17 -16.91 6.09 11.47
CA ASN A 17 -16.95 5.56 10.11
C ASN A 17 -16.87 6.69 9.08
N ALA A 18 -17.66 7.75 9.25
CA ALA A 18 -17.61 8.92 8.38
C ALA A 18 -16.22 9.59 8.35
N PHE A 19 -15.55 9.68 9.50
CA PHE A 19 -14.20 10.22 9.59
C PHE A 19 -13.15 9.33 8.91
N ALA A 20 -13.27 8.00 9.08
CA ALA A 20 -12.43 7.04 8.36
C ALA A 20 -12.62 7.14 6.84
N ASP A 21 -13.87 7.28 6.39
CA ASP A 21 -14.20 7.51 4.99
C ASP A 21 -13.64 8.84 4.49
N PHE A 22 -13.75 9.92 5.26
CA PHE A 22 -13.18 11.23 4.95
C PHE A 22 -11.67 11.15 4.71
N GLY A 23 -10.93 10.45 5.59
CA GLY A 23 -9.48 10.26 5.44
C GLY A 23 -9.07 9.30 4.32
N THR A 24 -9.96 8.44 3.83
CA THR A 24 -9.63 7.37 2.87
C THR A 24 -10.31 7.50 1.51
N THR A 25 -11.26 8.42 1.35
CA THR A 25 -12.03 8.53 0.10
C THR A 25 -12.38 9.96 -0.32
N GLY A 26 -12.01 10.96 0.47
CA GLY A 26 -12.46 12.35 0.29
C GLY A 26 -11.45 13.32 -0.31
N ASP A 27 -11.90 14.56 -0.42
CA ASP A 27 -11.17 15.72 -0.96
C ASP A 27 -9.83 15.99 -0.26
N LEU A 28 -9.71 15.61 1.03
CA LEU A 28 -8.47 15.79 1.79
C LEU A 28 -7.31 14.98 1.19
N ASP A 29 -7.55 13.74 0.78
CA ASP A 29 -6.49 12.90 0.22
C ASP A 29 -6.03 13.39 -1.15
N ASP A 30 -6.98 13.85 -1.98
CA ASP A 30 -6.64 14.46 -3.25
C ASP A 30 -5.87 15.77 -3.05
N ALA A 31 -6.26 16.59 -2.08
CA ALA A 31 -5.53 17.81 -1.72
C ALA A 31 -4.10 17.51 -1.23
N ILE A 32 -3.93 16.52 -0.34
CA ILE A 32 -2.61 16.07 0.14
C ILE A 32 -1.78 15.52 -1.02
N SER A 33 -2.36 14.66 -1.85
CA SER A 33 -1.67 14.06 -3.00
C SER A 33 -1.19 15.13 -3.98
N ASN A 34 -2.07 16.05 -4.36
CA ASN A 34 -1.76 17.14 -5.28
C ASN A 34 -0.67 18.04 -4.70
N PHE A 35 -0.79 18.43 -3.43
CA PHE A 35 0.22 19.26 -2.78
C PHE A 35 1.59 18.59 -2.77
N ILE A 36 1.65 17.29 -2.45
CA ILE A 36 2.91 16.55 -2.45
C ILE A 36 3.47 16.44 -3.87
N GLU A 37 2.65 16.09 -4.86
CA GLU A 37 3.09 15.99 -6.26
C GLU A 37 3.64 17.32 -6.80
N GLU A 38 3.05 18.46 -6.43
CA GLU A 38 3.50 19.78 -6.87
C GLU A 38 4.81 20.24 -6.21
N ASN A 39 5.15 19.73 -5.02
CA ASN A 39 6.22 20.29 -4.19
C ASN A 39 7.33 19.28 -3.86
N CYS A 40 7.18 17.98 -4.14
CA CYS A 40 8.14 16.97 -3.72
C CYS A 40 9.49 17.07 -4.43
N GLU A 41 9.57 17.61 -5.64
CA GLU A 41 10.84 17.75 -6.38
C GLU A 41 11.92 18.50 -5.57
N HIS A 42 11.52 19.43 -4.69
CA HIS A 42 12.44 20.17 -3.82
C HIS A 42 13.17 19.31 -2.78
N PHE A 43 12.71 18.08 -2.58
CA PHE A 43 13.20 17.09 -1.61
C PHE A 43 14.01 15.96 -2.26
N GLU A 44 14.26 16.01 -3.57
CA GLU A 44 15.12 15.03 -4.24
C GLU A 44 16.53 15.01 -3.62
N GLY A 45 16.98 13.85 -3.15
CA GLY A 45 18.26 13.67 -2.46
C GLY A 45 18.31 14.20 -1.02
N ALA A 46 17.17 14.54 -0.42
CA ALA A 46 17.13 14.94 0.98
C ALA A 46 17.45 13.75 1.92
N GLU A 47 18.26 13.99 2.96
CA GLU A 47 18.65 12.98 3.94
C GLU A 47 17.96 13.22 5.29
N GLU A 48 17.55 12.15 5.97
CA GLU A 48 16.96 12.26 7.30
C GLU A 48 18.04 12.67 8.31
N GLY A 49 17.77 13.74 9.08
CA GLY A 49 18.76 14.35 9.98
C GLY A 49 19.80 15.25 9.28
N GLY A 50 19.67 15.47 7.97
CA GLY A 50 20.48 16.42 7.21
C GLY A 50 20.10 17.89 7.46
N GLU A 51 20.75 18.80 6.73
CA GLU A 51 20.41 20.23 6.76
C GLU A 51 19.09 20.48 6.00
N ASN A 52 18.09 21.01 6.71
CA ASN A 52 16.79 21.32 6.13
C ASN A 52 16.77 22.71 5.51
N LYS A 53 16.27 22.82 4.28
CA LYS A 53 16.07 24.12 3.62
C LYS A 53 14.98 24.91 4.33
N LEU A 54 15.15 26.24 4.46
CA LEU A 54 14.16 27.12 5.10
C LEU A 54 12.79 27.06 4.39
N GLU A 55 12.78 26.95 3.06
CA GLU A 55 11.56 26.83 2.24
C GLU A 55 10.69 25.63 2.63
N TRP A 56 11.28 24.54 3.16
CA TRP A 56 10.51 23.37 3.61
C TRP A 56 9.65 23.65 4.83
N THR A 57 10.04 24.61 5.68
CA THR A 57 9.22 25.03 6.82
C THR A 57 8.00 25.81 6.36
N ASP A 58 8.16 26.67 5.35
CA ASP A 58 7.03 27.42 4.78
C ASP A 58 6.07 26.50 4.00
N LEU A 59 6.59 25.46 3.33
CA LEU A 59 5.76 24.42 2.71
C LEU A 59 5.01 23.58 3.75
N HIS A 60 5.66 23.20 4.85
CA HIS A 60 5.00 22.46 5.93
C HIS A 60 3.86 23.27 6.56
N ARG A 61 4.06 24.58 6.78
CA ARG A 61 2.98 25.46 7.27
C ARG A 61 1.77 25.46 6.32
N GLN A 62 2.00 25.62 5.02
CA GLN A 62 0.93 25.59 4.01
C GLN A 62 0.22 24.23 3.96
N TYR A 63 0.99 23.14 4.11
CA TYR A 63 0.46 21.78 4.16
C TYR A 63 -0.48 21.58 5.36
N VAL A 64 -0.07 22.04 6.55
CA VAL A 64 -0.89 21.96 7.77
C VAL A 64 -2.14 22.83 7.66
N GLU A 65 -2.02 24.07 7.20
CA GLU A 65 -3.17 24.98 7.00
C GLU A 65 -4.24 24.36 6.08
N MET A 66 -3.80 23.66 5.01
CA MET A 66 -4.68 22.94 4.10
C MET A 66 -5.40 21.76 4.78
N ILE A 67 -4.69 20.95 5.56
CA ILE A 67 -5.29 19.85 6.32
C ILE A 67 -6.31 20.36 7.33
N GLU A 68 -5.96 21.42 8.08
CA GLU A 68 -6.84 22.03 9.08
C GLU A 68 -8.14 22.54 8.44
N LEU A 69 -8.07 23.20 7.29
CA LEU A 69 -9.26 23.69 6.56
C LEU A 69 -10.22 22.56 6.18
N HIS A 70 -9.69 21.42 5.74
CA HIS A 70 -10.50 20.25 5.40
C HIS A 70 -11.11 19.59 6.64
N LEU A 71 -10.36 19.49 7.74
CA LEU A 71 -10.86 18.97 9.02
C LEU A 71 -11.96 19.87 9.62
N GLU A 72 -11.80 21.20 9.55
CA GLU A 72 -12.81 22.16 9.97
C GLU A 72 -14.10 22.02 9.15
N SER A 73 -13.95 21.84 7.84
CA SER A 73 -15.08 21.63 6.92
C SER A 73 -15.85 20.36 7.26
N PHE A 74 -15.13 19.25 7.51
CA PHE A 74 -15.72 17.99 7.99
C PHE A 74 -16.48 18.17 9.31
N CYS A 75 -15.85 18.81 10.31
CA CYS A 75 -16.49 19.02 11.61
C CYS A 75 -17.79 19.83 11.49
N LYS A 76 -17.77 20.85 10.63
CA LYS A 76 -18.95 21.68 10.35
C LYS A 76 -20.07 20.92 9.66
N GLU A 77 -19.75 20.07 8.68
CA GLU A 77 -20.72 19.25 7.96
C GLU A 77 -21.45 18.26 8.89
N HIS A 78 -20.71 17.68 9.84
CA HIS A 78 -21.23 16.71 10.80
C HIS A 78 -21.73 17.33 12.11
N GLU A 79 -21.87 18.65 12.19
CA GLU A 79 -22.32 19.39 13.38
C GLU A 79 -21.54 19.02 14.67
N THR A 80 -20.23 18.75 14.51
CA THR A 80 -19.34 18.32 15.59
C THR A 80 -18.18 19.32 15.80
N THR A 81 -17.35 19.08 16.81
CA THR A 81 -16.14 19.85 17.07
C THR A 81 -14.91 18.95 16.96
N ALA A 82 -13.75 19.55 16.68
CA ALA A 82 -12.49 18.81 16.69
C ALA A 82 -12.24 18.11 18.04
N GLU A 83 -12.55 18.77 19.15
CA GLU A 83 -12.42 18.19 20.50
C GLU A 83 -13.29 16.95 20.67
N THR A 84 -14.57 17.01 20.25
CA THR A 84 -15.47 15.84 20.26
C THR A 84 -14.93 14.71 19.39
N MET A 85 -14.42 15.02 18.20
CA MET A 85 -13.84 14.02 17.29
C MET A 85 -12.61 13.35 17.89
N PHE A 86 -11.68 14.12 18.47
CA PHE A 86 -10.50 13.58 19.13
C PHE A 86 -10.84 12.72 20.35
N GLN A 87 -11.86 13.11 21.12
CA GLN A 87 -12.31 12.30 22.25
C GLN A 87 -12.87 10.95 21.77
N LEU A 88 -13.74 10.94 20.75
CA LEU A 88 -14.29 9.70 20.18
C LEU A 88 -13.18 8.79 19.65
N LEU A 89 -12.22 9.37 18.93
CA LEU A 89 -11.05 8.63 18.43
C LEU A 89 -10.22 8.05 19.58
N SER A 90 -9.96 8.84 20.61
CA SER A 90 -9.24 8.40 21.81
C SER A 90 -9.96 7.27 22.55
N ASP A 91 -11.29 7.36 22.66
CA ASP A 91 -12.11 6.36 23.34
C ASP A 91 -12.01 5.01 22.60
N VAL A 92 -12.16 5.02 21.27
CA VAL A 92 -11.98 3.84 20.41
C VAL A 92 -10.57 3.25 20.55
N ASN A 93 -9.55 4.10 20.67
CA ASN A 93 -8.16 3.66 20.85
C ASN A 93 -7.88 3.07 22.25
N SER A 94 -8.64 3.50 23.26
CA SER A 94 -8.44 3.07 24.64
C SER A 94 -9.17 1.77 25.00
N ASP A 95 -10.31 1.51 24.37
CA ASP A 95 -11.20 0.39 24.70
C ASP A 95 -10.85 -0.90 23.93
N SER A 96 -9.91 -0.80 23.00
CA SER A 96 -9.55 -1.91 22.14
C SER A 96 -8.21 -2.54 22.54
N SER A 97 -8.17 -3.87 22.60
CA SER A 97 -6.92 -4.64 22.52
C SER A 97 -6.28 -4.56 21.13
N LEU A 98 -6.63 -3.53 20.36
CA LEU A 98 -6.19 -3.27 19.00
C LEU A 98 -5.00 -2.31 19.07
N ASP A 99 -3.95 -2.61 18.32
CA ASP A 99 -2.75 -1.77 18.27
C ASP A 99 -3.10 -0.30 18.01
N GLN A 100 -2.50 0.58 18.81
CA GLN A 100 -2.88 1.97 19.09
C GLN A 100 -2.74 2.97 17.92
N ASP A 101 -2.68 2.51 16.67
CA ASP A 101 -1.99 3.23 15.59
C ASP A 101 -2.87 3.99 14.59
N PHE A 102 -4.19 3.85 14.62
CA PHE A 102 -5.05 4.54 13.63
C PHE A 102 -5.20 6.05 13.88
N VAL A 103 -5.58 6.44 15.10
CA VAL A 103 -5.72 7.85 15.52
C VAL A 103 -4.39 8.63 15.41
N PRO A 104 -3.23 8.04 15.73
CA PRO A 104 -1.94 8.66 15.47
C PRO A 104 -1.71 9.07 14.02
N GLN A 105 -2.32 8.44 13.00
CA GLN A 105 -1.97 8.75 11.60
C GLN A 105 -2.42 10.13 11.16
N VAL A 106 -3.65 10.56 11.51
CA VAL A 106 -4.12 11.91 11.13
C VAL A 106 -3.31 12.99 11.83
N ILE A 107 -2.97 12.76 13.10
CA ILE A 107 -2.09 13.67 13.86
C ILE A 107 -0.69 13.72 13.25
N LYS A 108 -0.14 12.56 12.84
CA LYS A 108 1.14 12.46 12.14
C LYS A 108 1.16 13.28 10.85
N LEU A 109 0.03 13.47 10.15
CA LEU A 109 -0.01 14.35 8.97
C LEU A 109 0.51 15.76 9.30
N CYS A 110 0.20 16.29 10.48
CA CYS A 110 0.64 17.63 10.88
C CYS A 110 2.09 17.67 11.39
N GLU A 111 2.73 16.53 11.62
CA GLU A 111 4.11 16.46 12.11
C GLU A 111 5.12 16.72 10.98
N TYR A 112 6.11 17.58 11.24
CA TYR A 112 7.12 17.94 10.25
C TYR A 112 7.93 16.73 9.76
N SER A 113 8.29 15.79 10.65
CA SER A 113 9.05 14.58 10.31
C SER A 113 8.29 13.71 9.30
N PHE A 114 7.00 13.52 9.52
CA PHE A 114 6.14 12.74 8.63
C PHE A 114 5.91 13.46 7.30
N PHE A 115 5.68 14.77 7.33
CA PHE A 115 5.62 15.62 6.12
C PHE A 115 6.90 15.50 5.27
N PHE A 116 8.05 15.68 5.91
CA PHE A 116 9.36 15.59 5.27
C PHE A 116 9.57 14.22 4.63
N GLN A 117 9.29 13.14 5.36
CA GLN A 117 9.44 11.78 4.86
C GLN A 117 8.53 11.52 3.65
N ASN A 118 7.27 11.95 3.71
CA ASN A 118 6.35 11.81 2.57
C ASN A 118 6.80 12.58 1.33
N MET A 119 7.30 13.81 1.50
CA MET A 119 7.83 14.62 0.40
C MET A 119 9.05 13.97 -0.23
N LYS A 120 10.00 13.52 0.59
CA LYS A 120 11.19 12.80 0.14
C LYS A 120 10.81 11.52 -0.62
N GLU A 121 9.96 10.68 -0.04
CA GLU A 121 9.52 9.43 -0.69
C GLU A 121 8.76 9.69 -2.00
N ALA A 122 8.01 10.79 -2.09
CA ALA A 122 7.36 11.21 -3.32
C ALA A 122 8.37 11.62 -4.39
N ALA A 123 9.40 12.38 -4.01
CA ALA A 123 10.50 12.74 -4.91
C ALA A 123 11.23 11.49 -5.42
N ASP A 124 11.51 10.55 -4.52
CA ASP A 124 12.15 9.27 -4.82
C ASP A 124 11.30 8.40 -5.77
N ILE A 125 9.98 8.42 -5.61
CA ILE A 125 9.04 7.77 -6.54
C ILE A 125 9.08 8.46 -7.90
N MET A 126 9.06 9.79 -7.96
CA MET A 126 9.16 10.51 -9.24
C MET A 126 10.47 10.22 -9.97
N ALA A 127 11.60 10.20 -9.25
CA ALA A 127 12.89 9.80 -9.80
C ALA A 127 12.86 8.36 -10.34
N ALA A 128 12.31 7.42 -9.56
CA ALA A 128 12.15 6.03 -9.97
C ALA A 128 11.21 5.89 -11.18
N LYS A 129 10.14 6.69 -11.29
CA LYS A 129 9.27 6.72 -12.49
C LYS A 129 10.08 7.10 -13.74
N ARG A 130 10.98 8.09 -13.63
CA ARG A 130 11.86 8.50 -14.74
C ARG A 130 12.78 7.34 -15.14
N GLU A 131 13.43 6.71 -14.17
CA GLU A 131 14.33 5.58 -14.38
C GLU A 131 13.62 4.34 -14.97
N ALA A 132 12.49 3.92 -14.40
CA ALA A 132 11.70 2.78 -14.87
C ALA A 132 11.30 2.90 -16.35
N ASN A 133 11.04 4.13 -16.82
CA ASN A 133 10.73 4.39 -18.22
C ASN A 133 11.94 4.23 -19.15
N THR A 134 13.17 4.39 -18.65
CA THR A 134 14.40 4.16 -19.41
C THR A 134 14.82 2.69 -19.45
N LEU A 135 14.48 1.92 -18.41
CA LEU A 135 14.85 0.50 -18.26
C LEU A 135 13.93 -0.48 -18.99
N LYS A 136 12.94 0.01 -19.76
CA LYS A 136 12.08 -0.85 -20.59
C LYS A 136 12.90 -1.45 -21.74
N SER A 137 13.61 -2.55 -21.47
CA SER A 137 14.41 -3.30 -22.43
C SER A 137 13.54 -4.25 -23.26
N GLU A 138 13.66 -4.19 -24.58
CA GLU A 138 13.08 -5.19 -25.48
C GLU A 138 13.90 -6.50 -25.41
N GLY A 139 13.31 -7.60 -24.92
CA GLY A 139 13.82 -8.95 -25.14
C GLY A 139 14.03 -9.84 -23.91
N GLU A 140 14.30 -9.27 -22.74
CA GLU A 140 14.48 -10.02 -21.49
C GLU A 140 13.29 -9.85 -20.52
N PHE A 141 13.09 -10.84 -19.64
CA PHE A 141 12.06 -10.76 -18.60
C PHE A 141 12.39 -9.60 -17.65
N ASN A 142 11.76 -8.46 -17.91
CA ASN A 142 11.93 -7.25 -17.13
C ASN A 142 10.54 -6.81 -16.62
N LEU A 143 10.46 -6.47 -15.33
CA LEU A 143 9.26 -5.99 -14.66
C LEU A 143 9.33 -4.48 -14.43
N SER A 144 10.38 -3.82 -14.94
CA SER A 144 10.57 -2.38 -14.76
C SER A 144 9.45 -1.61 -15.44
N GLY A 145 8.81 -0.73 -14.69
CA GLY A 145 7.71 0.07 -15.21
C GLY A 145 6.97 0.83 -14.13
N CYS A 146 6.05 1.66 -14.58
CA CYS A 146 5.08 2.31 -13.72
C CYS A 146 3.72 1.66 -14.00
N TYR A 147 3.01 1.28 -12.95
CA TYR A 147 1.82 0.47 -13.04
C TYR A 147 0.66 1.06 -12.25
N GLN A 148 -0.55 0.78 -12.72
CA GLN A 148 -1.80 1.06 -12.03
C GLN A 148 -2.55 -0.24 -11.78
N LEU A 149 -3.16 -0.40 -10.59
CA LEU A 149 -3.99 -1.57 -10.31
C LEU A 149 -5.24 -1.56 -11.22
N CYS A 150 -5.55 -2.70 -11.85
CA CYS A 150 -6.79 -2.91 -12.61
C CYS A 150 -7.94 -3.17 -11.62
N THR A 151 -8.60 -2.11 -11.17
CA THR A 151 -9.71 -2.21 -10.19
C THR A 151 -10.91 -2.99 -10.70
N ASP A 152 -11.09 -3.06 -12.02
CA ASP A 152 -12.11 -3.86 -12.71
C ASP A 152 -11.86 -5.37 -12.62
N LEU A 153 -10.60 -5.78 -12.43
CA LEU A 153 -10.20 -7.18 -12.25
C LEU A 153 -9.95 -7.54 -10.77
N LEU A 154 -10.15 -6.61 -9.85
CA LEU A 154 -9.91 -6.81 -8.43
C LEU A 154 -10.99 -7.69 -7.79
N ASN A 155 -10.63 -8.90 -7.38
CA ASN A 155 -11.51 -9.74 -6.57
C ASN A 155 -11.46 -9.30 -5.09
N VAL A 156 -12.35 -8.38 -4.71
CA VAL A 156 -12.45 -7.87 -3.33
C VAL A 156 -12.68 -8.99 -2.32
N THR A 157 -13.47 -10.01 -2.66
CA THR A 157 -13.77 -11.13 -1.77
C THR A 157 -12.51 -11.94 -1.45
N GLU A 158 -11.65 -12.21 -2.44
CA GLU A 158 -10.36 -12.89 -2.20
C GLU A 158 -9.42 -12.05 -1.32
N VAL A 159 -9.38 -10.73 -1.55
CA VAL A 159 -8.57 -9.82 -0.72
C VAL A 159 -9.06 -9.84 0.73
N GLU A 160 -10.38 -9.76 0.95
CA GLU A 160 -10.97 -9.82 2.29
C GLU A 160 -10.73 -11.16 2.98
N LYS A 161 -10.99 -12.29 2.29
CA LYS A 161 -10.71 -13.65 2.78
C LYS A 161 -9.24 -13.83 3.15
N TYR A 162 -8.33 -13.32 2.31
CA TYR A 162 -6.90 -13.38 2.60
C TYR A 162 -6.56 -12.63 3.88
N TYR A 163 -7.01 -11.38 4.01
CA TYR A 163 -6.70 -10.60 5.20
C TYR A 163 -7.36 -11.17 6.46
N GLU A 164 -8.57 -11.71 6.35
CA GLU A 164 -9.20 -12.52 7.40
C GLU A 164 -8.29 -13.65 7.85
N PHE A 165 -7.84 -14.48 6.90
CA PHE A 165 -7.00 -15.63 7.16
C PHE A 165 -5.69 -15.24 7.84
N THR A 166 -5.08 -14.11 7.45
CA THR A 166 -3.86 -13.61 8.09
C THR A 166 -4.07 -13.00 9.48
N GLY A 167 -5.30 -12.97 9.98
CA GLY A 167 -5.65 -12.38 11.27
C GLY A 167 -5.72 -10.85 11.26
N CYS A 168 -5.87 -10.22 10.09
CA CYS A 168 -6.01 -8.77 9.98
C CYS A 168 -7.36 -8.35 10.60
N PRO A 169 -7.37 -7.41 11.56
CA PRO A 169 -8.61 -6.91 12.17
C PRO A 169 -9.59 -6.38 11.12
N TRP A 170 -10.89 -6.60 11.37
CA TRP A 170 -11.91 -6.46 10.33
C TRP A 170 -11.97 -5.06 9.69
N TYR A 171 -11.77 -4.00 10.46
CA TYR A 171 -11.82 -2.62 9.99
C TYR A 171 -10.58 -2.29 9.14
N PHE A 172 -9.40 -2.80 9.49
CA PHE A 172 -8.21 -2.68 8.64
C PHE A 172 -8.40 -3.40 7.30
N ARG A 173 -9.12 -4.54 7.26
CA ARG A 173 -9.44 -5.19 5.98
C ARG A 173 -10.20 -4.24 5.06
N LYS A 174 -11.20 -3.52 5.58
CA LYS A 174 -11.99 -2.54 4.81
C LYS A 174 -11.14 -1.37 4.35
N ILE A 175 -10.31 -0.81 5.23
CA ILE A 175 -9.37 0.26 4.89
C ILE A 175 -8.39 -0.19 3.80
N ILE A 176 -7.81 -1.39 3.92
CA ILE A 176 -6.87 -1.92 2.92
C ILE A 176 -7.58 -2.15 1.58
N VAL A 177 -8.79 -2.69 1.58
CA VAL A 177 -9.57 -2.87 0.34
C VAL A 177 -9.86 -1.51 -0.31
N ALA A 178 -10.27 -0.51 0.46
CA ALA A 178 -10.51 0.84 -0.03
C ALA A 178 -9.23 1.48 -0.59
N ALA A 179 -8.13 1.43 0.16
CA ALA A 179 -6.83 1.94 -0.24
C ALA A 179 -6.28 1.21 -1.48
N SER A 180 -6.50 -0.11 -1.58
CA SER A 180 -6.05 -0.91 -2.73
C SER A 180 -6.73 -0.46 -4.02
N LYS A 181 -8.01 -0.06 -3.98
CA LYS A 181 -8.71 0.49 -5.16
C LYS A 181 -8.10 1.79 -5.67
N ARG A 182 -7.33 2.49 -4.83
CA ARG A 182 -6.64 3.73 -5.15
C ARG A 182 -5.13 3.56 -5.30
N LEU A 183 -4.64 2.31 -5.25
CA LEU A 183 -3.25 1.98 -5.48
C LEU A 183 -2.87 2.36 -6.92
N SER A 184 -2.28 3.52 -7.02
CA SER A 184 -1.74 4.12 -8.23
C SER A 184 -0.23 4.27 -8.08
N ASP A 185 0.46 4.44 -9.20
CA ASP A 185 1.90 4.70 -9.20
C ASP A 185 2.75 3.62 -8.54
N VAL A 186 2.43 2.35 -8.79
CA VAL A 186 3.32 1.26 -8.43
C VAL A 186 4.51 1.31 -9.38
N VAL A 187 5.64 1.77 -8.90
CA VAL A 187 6.90 1.78 -9.63
C VAL A 187 7.67 0.52 -9.27
N VAL A 188 8.01 -0.23 -10.30
CA VAL A 188 8.88 -1.39 -10.18
C VAL A 188 10.19 -1.06 -10.90
N LEU A 189 11.30 -1.22 -10.20
CA LEU A 189 12.64 -1.23 -10.78
C LEU A 189 13.16 -2.66 -10.66
N HIS A 190 13.35 -3.31 -11.80
CA HIS A 190 13.81 -4.69 -11.87
C HIS A 190 15.17 -4.72 -12.57
N GLU A 191 16.20 -5.02 -11.79
CA GLU A 191 17.55 -5.34 -12.26
C GLU A 191 17.65 -6.87 -12.29
N PRO A 192 17.53 -7.51 -13.47
CA PRO A 192 17.43 -8.96 -13.57
C PRO A 192 18.57 -9.66 -12.84
N GLU A 193 18.24 -10.72 -12.10
CA GLU A 193 19.18 -11.51 -11.28
C GLU A 193 19.87 -10.77 -10.12
N GLU A 194 19.66 -9.46 -9.96
CA GLU A 194 20.27 -8.67 -8.88
C GLU A 194 19.26 -8.26 -7.81
N LYS A 195 18.26 -7.44 -8.17
CA LYS A 195 17.27 -6.93 -7.21
C LYS A 195 15.96 -6.50 -7.87
N LEU A 196 14.92 -6.45 -7.05
CA LEU A 196 13.61 -5.95 -7.38
C LEU A 196 13.18 -4.90 -6.34
N ILE A 197 12.94 -3.67 -6.78
CA ILE A 197 12.51 -2.57 -5.92
C ILE A 197 11.06 -2.22 -6.27
N PHE A 198 10.20 -2.26 -5.27
CA PHE A 198 8.82 -1.77 -5.34
C PHE A 198 8.73 -0.45 -4.61
N LYS A 199 8.26 0.58 -5.31
CA LYS A 199 7.83 1.83 -4.69
C LYS A 199 6.36 2.04 -5.00
N TYR A 200 5.58 2.34 -3.99
CA TYR A 200 4.15 2.55 -4.16
C TYR A 200 3.61 3.52 -3.12
N SER A 201 2.49 4.15 -3.45
CA SER A 201 1.72 4.97 -2.52
C SER A 201 0.46 4.22 -2.12
N LEU A 202 0.29 3.96 -0.83
CA LEU A 202 -0.99 3.53 -0.29
C LEU A 202 -1.58 4.70 0.46
N GLN A 203 -2.78 5.12 0.04
CA GLN A 203 -3.54 6.12 0.78
C GLN A 203 -3.63 5.72 2.27
N PHE A 204 -3.53 6.71 3.15
CA PHE A 204 -3.48 6.58 4.62
C PHE A 204 -2.21 5.91 5.18
N PHE A 205 -1.61 4.95 4.48
CA PHE A 205 -0.39 4.26 4.92
C PHE A 205 0.91 4.94 4.45
N GLY A 206 0.79 6.01 3.66
CA GLY A 206 1.89 6.76 3.10
C GLY A 206 2.55 6.05 1.92
N ARG A 207 3.73 6.55 1.55
CA ARG A 207 4.55 5.91 0.52
C ARG A 207 5.40 4.81 1.16
N LYS A 208 5.70 3.79 0.37
CA LYS A 208 6.51 2.64 0.79
C LYS A 208 7.50 2.32 -0.31
N SER A 209 8.71 1.97 0.12
CA SER A 209 9.75 1.41 -0.74
C SER A 209 10.19 0.09 -0.15
N LYS A 210 10.23 -0.96 -0.97
CA LYS A 210 10.66 -2.29 -0.56
C LYS A 210 11.63 -2.84 -1.59
N GLU A 211 12.83 -3.14 -1.14
CA GLU A 211 13.88 -3.76 -1.95
C GLU A 211 13.99 -5.25 -1.62
N TYR A 212 14.12 -6.06 -2.66
CA TYR A 212 14.34 -7.50 -2.58
C TYR A 212 15.57 -7.87 -3.39
N VAL A 213 16.57 -8.48 -2.75
CA VAL A 213 17.76 -9.02 -3.44
C VAL A 213 17.41 -10.38 -4.03
N LEU A 214 17.71 -10.62 -5.30
CA LEU A 214 17.32 -11.81 -6.07
C LEU A 214 18.35 -12.96 -5.96
N ASP A 215 18.90 -13.18 -4.77
CA ASP A 215 20.01 -14.13 -4.54
C ASP A 215 19.61 -15.43 -3.82
N ASP A 216 18.31 -15.68 -3.67
CA ASP A 216 17.72 -16.82 -2.95
C ASP A 216 18.20 -16.97 -1.48
N LYS A 217 18.76 -15.90 -0.88
CA LYS A 217 19.13 -15.93 0.54
C LYS A 217 17.97 -15.48 1.41
N LEU A 218 17.91 -16.04 2.60
CA LEU A 218 17.01 -15.57 3.65
C LEU A 218 17.53 -14.24 4.19
N VAL A 219 16.70 -13.22 4.12
CA VAL A 219 16.95 -11.88 4.63
C VAL A 219 15.84 -11.53 5.62
N GLU A 220 16.21 -10.95 6.76
CA GLU A 220 15.25 -10.37 7.69
C GLU A 220 14.74 -9.05 7.12
N SER A 221 13.43 -8.89 7.09
CA SER A 221 12.82 -7.66 6.65
C SER A 221 11.50 -7.42 7.37
N GLU A 222 11.08 -6.16 7.49
CA GLU A 222 9.80 -5.85 8.13
C GLU A 222 8.64 -6.01 7.15
N ASN A 223 7.52 -6.57 7.63
CA ASN A 223 6.27 -6.57 6.88
C ASN A 223 5.55 -5.20 6.99
N MET A 224 4.37 -5.06 6.39
CA MET A 224 3.60 -3.80 6.43
C MET A 224 3.19 -3.35 7.84
N TRP A 225 3.32 -4.23 8.83
CA TRP A 225 2.99 -4.01 10.24
C TRP A 225 4.24 -3.79 11.11
N GLY A 226 5.42 -3.61 10.50
CA GLY A 226 6.68 -3.44 11.24
C GLY A 226 7.19 -4.72 11.91
N LYS A 227 6.57 -5.88 11.65
CA LYS A 227 7.04 -7.15 12.21
C LYS A 227 8.16 -7.71 11.35
N VAL A 228 9.29 -8.01 11.97
CA VAL A 228 10.40 -8.72 11.33
C VAL A 228 9.96 -10.11 10.89
N ILE A 229 10.13 -10.39 9.61
CA ILE A 229 9.88 -11.68 8.96
C ILE A 229 11.12 -12.10 8.17
N GLN A 230 11.26 -13.39 7.92
CA GLN A 230 12.30 -13.90 7.03
C GLN A 230 11.75 -14.05 5.63
N THR A 231 12.40 -13.41 4.66
CA THR A 231 12.01 -13.45 3.25
C THR A 231 13.17 -13.96 2.41
N LYS A 232 12.89 -14.81 1.42
CA LYS A 232 13.81 -15.11 0.32
C LYS A 232 13.21 -14.67 -1.01
N CYS A 233 14.04 -14.21 -1.92
CA CYS A 233 13.60 -13.75 -3.22
C CYS A 233 14.53 -14.25 -4.32
N PHE A 234 13.95 -14.67 -5.45
CA PHE A 234 14.71 -15.16 -6.59
C PHE A 234 13.92 -14.99 -7.90
N GLN A 235 14.65 -14.93 -9.01
CA GLN A 235 14.10 -14.94 -10.35
C GLN A 235 14.18 -16.35 -10.94
N ASP A 236 13.04 -16.87 -11.38
CA ASP A 236 12.93 -18.13 -12.09
C ASP A 236 12.97 -17.85 -13.60
N ASN A 237 14.17 -17.91 -14.17
CA ASN A 237 14.41 -17.64 -15.60
C ASN A 237 13.65 -18.60 -16.53
N ALA A 238 13.43 -19.85 -16.10
CA ALA A 238 12.73 -20.84 -16.93
C ALA A 238 11.24 -20.52 -17.07
N SER A 239 10.62 -19.98 -16.01
CA SER A 239 9.20 -19.61 -16.02
C SER A 239 8.95 -18.11 -16.19
N SER A 240 10.01 -17.28 -16.28
CA SER A 240 9.93 -15.82 -16.36
C SER A 240 9.10 -15.22 -15.23
N LYS A 241 9.48 -15.53 -13.99
CA LYS A 241 8.79 -15.06 -12.77
C LYS A 241 9.78 -14.55 -11.74
N VAL A 242 9.36 -13.57 -10.94
CA VAL A 242 10.01 -13.28 -9.66
C VAL A 242 9.18 -13.87 -8.53
N ARG A 243 9.82 -14.56 -7.59
CA ARG A 243 9.18 -15.14 -6.41
C ARG A 243 9.73 -14.52 -5.15
N ILE A 244 8.84 -14.20 -4.21
CA ILE A 244 9.17 -13.71 -2.86
C ILE A 244 8.47 -14.63 -1.87
N GLN A 245 9.24 -15.36 -1.06
CA GLN A 245 8.70 -16.28 -0.07
C GLN A 245 8.97 -15.75 1.34
N ALA A 246 7.91 -15.43 2.08
CA ALA A 246 7.97 -15.14 3.51
C ALA A 246 7.81 -16.44 4.29
N VAL A 247 8.86 -16.82 5.03
CA VAL A 247 8.97 -18.10 5.73
C VAL A 247 8.42 -17.99 7.14
N LYS A 248 7.61 -18.99 7.55
CA LYS A 248 6.99 -19.09 8.88
C LYS A 248 6.22 -17.83 9.29
N PRO A 249 5.27 -17.34 8.46
CA PRO A 249 4.40 -16.24 8.89
C PRO A 249 3.60 -16.67 10.13
N SER A 250 3.18 -15.73 10.97
CA SER A 250 2.50 -16.06 12.23
C SER A 250 1.20 -16.87 12.08
N TYR A 251 0.55 -16.78 10.92
CA TYR A 251 -0.66 -17.54 10.60
C TYR A 251 -0.38 -18.90 9.95
N ALA A 252 0.87 -19.19 9.57
CA ALA A 252 1.31 -20.50 9.05
C ALA A 252 2.73 -20.80 9.58
N PRO A 253 2.87 -21.21 10.86
CA PRO A 253 4.16 -21.29 11.55
C PRO A 253 5.11 -22.35 10.97
N ASP A 254 4.58 -23.35 10.27
CA ASP A 254 5.36 -24.40 9.60
C ASP A 254 5.42 -24.19 8.08
N GLY A 255 4.75 -23.15 7.58
CA GLY A 255 4.53 -22.90 6.17
C GLY A 255 5.24 -21.65 5.64
N PHE A 256 4.76 -21.18 4.50
CA PHE A 256 5.25 -19.95 3.89
C PHE A 256 4.17 -19.23 3.09
N ASN A 257 4.37 -17.93 2.87
CA ASN A 257 3.60 -17.13 1.94
C ASN A 257 4.45 -16.84 0.70
N GLU A 258 3.97 -17.20 -0.49
CA GLU A 258 4.64 -16.91 -1.75
C GLU A 258 3.93 -15.77 -2.48
N ASN A 259 4.69 -14.78 -2.91
CA ASN A 259 4.26 -13.74 -3.83
C ASN A 259 4.98 -13.97 -5.16
N THR A 260 4.23 -14.15 -6.24
CA THR A 260 4.76 -14.35 -7.59
C THR A 260 4.40 -13.17 -8.46
N PHE A 261 5.38 -12.63 -9.17
CA PHE A 261 5.22 -11.58 -10.18
C PHE A 261 5.54 -12.14 -11.55
N GLU A 262 4.58 -12.03 -12.48
CA GLU A 262 4.71 -12.54 -13.84
C GLU A 262 3.88 -11.71 -14.83
N TRP A 263 4.05 -11.96 -16.13
CA TRP A 263 3.21 -11.38 -17.17
C TRP A 263 2.08 -12.34 -17.54
N GLU A 264 0.86 -11.84 -17.65
CA GLU A 264 -0.27 -12.58 -18.22
C GLU A 264 -0.97 -11.77 -19.31
N GLU A 265 -1.57 -12.47 -20.28
CA GLU A 265 -2.43 -11.85 -21.29
C GLU A 265 -3.90 -12.01 -20.86
N VAL A 266 -4.59 -10.88 -20.67
CA VAL A 266 -6.01 -10.82 -20.27
C VAL A 266 -6.72 -9.95 -21.29
N ASP A 267 -7.70 -10.51 -22.00
CA ASP A 267 -8.46 -9.82 -23.04
C ASP A 267 -7.59 -9.12 -24.12
N GLY A 268 -6.44 -9.72 -24.45
CA GLY A 268 -5.48 -9.19 -25.43
C GLY A 268 -4.55 -8.10 -24.88
N GLU A 269 -4.65 -7.77 -23.59
CA GLU A 269 -3.75 -6.86 -22.90
C GLU A 269 -2.70 -7.62 -22.08
N ARG A 270 -1.44 -7.23 -22.19
CA ARG A 270 -0.36 -7.80 -21.39
C ARG A 270 -0.27 -7.07 -20.04
N LEU A 271 -0.66 -7.74 -18.97
CA LEU A 271 -0.71 -7.21 -17.61
C LEU A 271 0.36 -7.84 -16.72
N MET A 272 0.95 -7.04 -15.82
CA MET A 272 1.75 -7.61 -14.74
C MET A 272 0.78 -8.17 -13.70
N VAL A 273 1.03 -9.39 -13.25
CA VAL A 273 0.18 -10.06 -12.27
C VAL A 273 0.99 -10.35 -11.03
N TRP A 274 0.43 -9.94 -9.88
CA TRP A 274 0.89 -10.34 -8.57
C TRP A 274 -0.07 -11.39 -8.00
N LYS A 275 0.44 -12.61 -7.82
CA LYS A 275 -0.29 -13.71 -7.17
C LYS A 275 0.24 -13.90 -5.76
N ARG A 276 -0.65 -14.05 -4.80
CA ARG A 276 -0.29 -14.46 -3.46
C ARG A 276 -0.83 -15.86 -3.15
N ARG A 277 0.00 -16.69 -2.54
CA ARG A 277 -0.33 -18.07 -2.13
C ARG A 277 0.18 -18.35 -0.73
N ILE A 278 -0.51 -19.20 0.00
CA ILE A 278 -0.09 -19.65 1.33
C ILE A 278 0.10 -21.16 1.26
N TYR A 279 1.13 -21.67 1.92
CA TYR A 279 1.45 -23.08 2.02
C TYR A 279 1.47 -23.47 3.50
N GLU A 280 0.98 -24.65 3.85
CA GLU A 280 0.92 -25.14 5.24
C GLU A 280 2.30 -25.61 5.72
N ASN A 281 3.09 -26.17 4.80
CA ASN A 281 4.42 -26.72 5.06
C ASN A 281 5.45 -26.23 4.01
N MET A 282 6.72 -26.17 4.40
CA MET A 282 7.83 -25.86 3.51
C MET A 282 8.05 -26.91 2.40
N ASP A 283 7.63 -28.15 2.64
CA ASP A 283 7.73 -29.26 1.67
C ASP A 283 6.50 -29.36 0.74
N ASP A 284 5.47 -28.55 0.97
CA ASP A 284 4.24 -28.61 0.18
C ASP A 284 4.48 -28.15 -1.26
N LYS A 285 3.91 -28.90 -2.20
CA LYS A 285 3.95 -28.57 -3.63
C LYS A 285 2.72 -27.80 -4.08
N GLU A 286 1.65 -27.88 -3.31
CA GLU A 286 0.36 -27.27 -3.59
C GLU A 286 0.03 -26.27 -2.49
N PRO A 287 -0.46 -25.08 -2.83
CA PRO A 287 -0.87 -24.08 -1.84
C PRO A 287 -2.17 -24.49 -1.15
N LEU A 288 -2.45 -23.84 -0.02
CA LEU A 288 -3.70 -23.93 0.69
C LEU A 288 -4.87 -23.45 -0.17
N GLU A 289 -5.90 -24.28 -0.19
CA GLU A 289 -7.20 -24.00 -0.75
C GLU A 289 -8.22 -23.78 0.37
N ASP A 290 -9.21 -22.92 0.13
CA ASP A 290 -10.33 -22.76 1.05
C ASP A 290 -11.32 -23.93 0.93
N VAL A 291 -12.40 -23.91 1.72
CA VAL A 291 -13.45 -24.95 1.71
C VAL A 291 -14.15 -25.13 0.36
N SER A 292 -14.02 -24.17 -0.56
CA SER A 292 -14.52 -24.25 -1.94
C SER A 292 -13.51 -24.83 -2.92
N GLY A 293 -12.27 -25.08 -2.51
CA GLY A 293 -11.17 -25.46 -3.39
C GLY A 293 -10.50 -24.28 -4.08
N ASP A 294 -10.82 -23.04 -3.69
CA ASP A 294 -10.21 -21.84 -4.26
C ASP A 294 -8.94 -21.48 -3.48
N PHE A 295 -7.89 -21.04 -4.17
CA PHE A 295 -6.64 -20.67 -3.54
C PHE A 295 -6.80 -19.54 -2.51
N ILE A 296 -6.19 -19.69 -1.34
CA ILE A 296 -6.17 -18.64 -0.32
C ILE A 296 -5.10 -17.60 -0.69
N GLY A 297 -5.49 -16.62 -1.50
CA GLY A 297 -4.70 -15.41 -1.73
C GLY A 297 -5.15 -14.61 -2.96
N PRO A 298 -5.07 -13.27 -2.89
CA PRO A 298 -5.56 -12.43 -3.97
C PRO A 298 -4.66 -12.52 -5.19
N LYS A 299 -5.31 -12.39 -6.35
CA LYS A 299 -4.65 -12.09 -7.63
C LYS A 299 -4.87 -10.63 -7.98
N LEU A 300 -3.78 -9.87 -8.11
CA LEU A 300 -3.80 -8.45 -8.41
C LEU A 300 -3.20 -8.22 -9.80
N TYR A 301 -3.93 -7.51 -10.66
CA TYR A 301 -3.51 -7.20 -12.01
C TYR A 301 -3.09 -5.73 -12.10
N PHE A 302 -1.99 -5.49 -12.80
CA PHE A 302 -1.35 -4.20 -12.90
C PHE A 302 -1.15 -3.85 -14.38
N ARG A 303 -1.79 -2.76 -14.79
CA ARG A 303 -1.69 -2.21 -16.14
C ARG A 303 -0.45 -1.31 -16.23
N PRO A 304 0.44 -1.51 -17.21
CA PRO A 304 1.51 -0.57 -17.48
C PRO A 304 0.93 0.80 -17.87
N MET A 305 1.39 1.87 -17.22
CA MET A 305 1.03 3.22 -17.63
C MET A 305 1.77 3.54 -18.95
N SER A 306 1.02 3.79 -20.01
CA SER A 306 1.57 4.25 -21.29
C SER A 306 2.12 5.68 -21.12
N GLY A 307 3.33 5.92 -21.63
CA GLY A 307 4.16 7.05 -21.23
C GLY A 307 3.51 8.44 -21.35
N THR A 308 3.84 9.30 -20.39
CA THR A 308 3.61 10.77 -20.29
C THR A 308 2.19 11.29 -20.13
N GLY A 309 1.16 10.49 -20.38
CA GLY A 309 -0.20 10.87 -20.03
C GLY A 309 -0.43 10.63 -18.55
N SER A 310 -0.23 11.64 -17.69
CA SER A 310 -0.79 11.57 -16.33
C SER A 310 -2.27 11.21 -16.49
N PRO A 311 -2.74 10.07 -15.95
CA PRO A 311 -4.15 9.73 -16.04
C PRO A 311 -4.92 10.88 -15.39
N SER A 312 -5.81 11.55 -16.13
CA SER A 312 -6.67 12.57 -15.53
C SER A 312 -7.48 11.85 -14.45
N ARG A 313 -7.19 12.10 -13.17
CA ARG A 313 -8.06 11.66 -12.07
C ARG A 313 -9.45 12.22 -12.39
N LYS A 314 -10.42 11.33 -12.60
CA LYS A 314 -11.83 11.69 -12.81
C LYS A 314 -12.56 11.58 -11.48
#